data_AF-V9I4P9-F1
#
_entry.id   AF-V9I4P9-F1
#
_cell.length_a   1.000
_cell.length_b   1.000
_cell.length_c   1.000
_cell.angle_alpha   90.00
_cell.angle_beta   90.00
_cell.angle_gamma   90.00
#
_symmetry.space_group_name_H-M   'P 1'
#
loop_
_entity.id
_entity.type
_entity.pdbx_description
1 polymer ?
#
loop_
_entity_poly.entity_id
_entity_poly.type
_entity_poly.pdbx_seq_one_letter_code
_entity_poly.pdbx_strand_id
1 'polypeptide(L)' 'TERRRQALAAELGLAEAQIKIWFQNKRAKIKKASGQRNPLALQLMAQGLYNHSTVPLTKEEEE' A
#
# COMPACT_ATOMS: atom_id res chain seq x y z
N THR A 1 0.11 1.22 -19.16
CA THR A 1 -0.71 1.16 -20.39
C THR A 1 -1.47 -0.15 -20.44
N GLU A 2 -2.62 -0.17 -21.12
CA GLU A 2 -3.52 -1.33 -21.26
C GLU A 2 -2.77 -2.61 -21.68
N ARG A 3 -2.03 -2.53 -22.80
CA ARG A 3 -1.32 -3.67 -23.40
C ARG A 3 -0.30 -4.33 -22.46
N ARG A 4 0.43 -3.54 -21.67
CA ARG A 4 1.42 -4.06 -20.73
C ARG A 4 0.76 -4.81 -19.56
N ARG A 5 -0.43 -4.37 -19.16
CA ARG A 5 -1.22 -5.05 -18.12
C ARG A 5 -1.79 -6.37 -18.64
N GLN A 6 -2.29 -6.40 -19.87
CA GLN A 6 -2.76 -7.62 -20.53
C GLN A 6 -1.65 -8.66 -20.70
N ALA A 7 -0.48 -8.24 -21.19
CA ALA A 7 0.67 -9.13 -21.34
C ALA A 7 1.10 -9.73 -19.99
N LEU A 8 1.20 -8.90 -18.95
CA LEU A 8 1.57 -9.36 -17.61
C LEU A 8 0.51 -10.27 -16.98
N ALA A 9 -0.77 -9.98 -17.21
CA ALA A 9 -1.88 -10.82 -16.78
C ALA A 9 -1.80 -12.22 -17.42
N ALA A 10 -1.56 -12.28 -18.74
CA ALA A 10 -1.40 -13.54 -19.47
C ALA A 10 -0.16 -14.33 -19.02
N GLU A 11 0.99 -13.66 -18.90
CA GLU A 11 2.25 -14.28 -18.45
C GLU A 11 2.14 -14.91 -17.06
N LEU A 12 1.42 -14.26 -16.14
CA LEU A 12 1.26 -14.71 -14.77
C LEU A 12 0.02 -15.59 -14.54
N GLY A 13 -0.82 -15.80 -15.57
CA GLY A 13 -2.09 -16.52 -15.42
C GLY A 13 -3.08 -15.85 -14.48
N LEU A 14 -3.08 -14.51 -14.42
CA LEU A 14 -3.92 -13.71 -13.54
C LEU A 14 -4.93 -12.87 -14.33
N ALA A 15 -6.00 -12.43 -13.67
CA ALA A 15 -6.92 -11.45 -14.23
C ALA A 15 -6.29 -10.04 -14.22
N GLU A 16 -6.61 -9.22 -15.22
CA GLU A 16 -6.17 -7.82 -15.27
C GLU A 16 -6.53 -7.01 -14.00
N ALA A 17 -7.67 -7.34 -13.37
CA ALA A 17 -8.09 -6.75 -12.11
C ALA A 17 -7.08 -7.02 -10.98
N GLN A 18 -6.52 -8.23 -10.90
CA GLN A 18 -5.52 -8.58 -9.89
C GLN A 18 -4.23 -7.79 -10.12
N ILE A 19 -3.82 -7.61 -11.38
CA ILE A 19 -2.68 -6.75 -11.73
C ILE A 19 -2.94 -5.30 -11.27
N LYS A 20 -4.14 -4.76 -11.52
CA LYS A 20 -4.51 -3.42 -11.05
C LYS A 20 -4.41 -3.30 -9.53
N ILE A 21 -5.01 -4.23 -8.79
CA ILE A 21 -5.02 -4.24 -7.32
C ILE A 21 -3.59 -4.35 -6.78
N TRP A 22 -2.76 -5.22 -7.36
CA TRP A 22 -1.37 -5.38 -6.95
C TRP A 22 -0.58 -4.08 -7.12
N PHE A 23 -0.71 -3.39 -8.25
CA PHE A 23 -0.03 -2.11 -8.46
C PHE A 23 -0.59 -1.00 -7.55
N GLN A 24 -1.88 -1.02 -7.21
CA GLN A 24 -2.44 -0.13 -6.19
C GLN A 24 -1.80 -0.39 -4.82
N ASN A 25 -1.73 -1.66 -4.39
CA ASN A 25 -1.12 -2.05 -3.12
C ASN A 25 0.37 -1.74 -3.07
N LYS A 26 1.10 -1.97 -4.17
CA LYS A 26 2.52 -1.61 -4.29
C LYS A 26 2.74 -0.11 -4.11
N ARG A 27 1.95 0.73 -4.80
CA ARG A 27 2.02 2.19 -4.64
C ARG A 27 1.65 2.62 -3.22
N ALA A 28 0.62 2.02 -2.62
CA ALA A 28 0.24 2.29 -1.24
C ALA A 28 1.37 1.95 -0.26
N LYS A 29 2.05 0.82 -0.44
CA LYS A 29 3.21 0.40 0.37
C LYS A 29 4.37 1.38 0.24
N ILE A 30 4.70 1.83 -0.98
CA ILE A 30 5.74 2.84 -1.21
C ILE A 30 5.37 4.16 -0.51
N LYS A 31 4.12 4.62 -0.66
CA LYS A 31 3.64 5.85 -0.01
C LYS A 31 3.68 5.76 1.51
N LYS A 32 3.39 4.58 2.07
CA LYS A 32 3.51 4.34 3.52
C LYS A 32 4.97 4.40 3.98
N ALA A 33 5.91 3.87 3.18
CA ALA A 33 7.33 3.90 3.48
C ALA A 33 7.94 5.30 3.35
N SER A 34 7.41 6.17 2.48
CA SER A 34 7.91 7.54 2.30
C SER A 34 7.47 8.53 3.39
N GLY A 35 6.94 8.06 4.53
CA GLY A 35 6.67 8.87 5.72
C GLY A 35 5.47 9.83 5.66
N GLN A 36 4.90 10.12 4.48
CA GLN A 36 3.70 10.95 4.37
C GLN A 36 2.45 10.19 4.83
N ARG A 37 2.07 10.42 6.09
CA ARG A 37 0.82 9.90 6.66
C ARG A 37 -0.38 10.53 5.94
N ASN A 38 -1.24 9.67 5.39
CA ASN A 38 -2.50 10.09 4.74
C ASN A 38 -3.43 10.72 5.80
N PRO A 39 -4.17 11.81 5.49
CA PRO A 39 -5.20 12.37 6.38
C PRO A 39 -6.15 11.34 6.99
N LEU A 40 -6.56 10.33 6.22
CA LEU A 40 -7.39 9.23 6.74
C LEU A 40 -6.68 8.42 7.82
N ALA A 41 -5.36 8.19 7.66
CA ALA A 41 -4.58 7.51 8.68
C ALA A 41 -4.52 8.34 9.98
N LEU A 42 -4.38 9.67 9.88
CA LEU A 42 -4.40 10.56 11.05
C LEU A 42 -5.75 10.52 11.78
N GLN A 43 -6.86 10.56 11.05
CA GLN A 43 -8.19 10.46 11.64
C GLN A 43 -8.42 9.10 12.32
N LEU A 44 -7.99 8.01 11.69
CA LEU A 44 -8.08 6.67 12.27
C LEU A 44 -7.20 6.52 13.52
N MET A 45 -6.02 7.16 13.54
CA MET A 45 -5.16 7.23 14.72
C MET A 45 -5.85 7.96 15.88
N ALA A 46 -6.46 9.12 15.61
CA ALA A 46 -7.18 9.90 16.62
C ALA A 46 -8.37 9.12 17.23
N GLN A 47 -8.98 8.19 16.49
CA GLN A 47 -10.08 7.35 16.95
C GLN A 47 -9.62 6.00 17.56
N GLY A 48 -8.31 5.71 17.60
CA GLY A 48 -7.79 4.43 18.08
C GLY A 48 -8.07 3.24 17.17
N LEU A 49 -8.47 3.48 15.92
CA LEU A 49 -8.84 2.44 14.94
C LEU A 49 -7.71 2.11 13.96
N TYR A 50 -6.56 2.76 14.08
CA TYR A 50 -5.44 2.57 13.18
C TYR A 50 -4.54 1.41 13.62
N ASN A 51 -4.52 0.31 12.86
CA ASN A 51 -3.66 -0.83 13.15
C ASN A 51 -2.18 -0.54 12.81
N HIS A 52 -1.45 -0.09 13.83
CA HIS A 52 -0.01 0.19 13.88
C HIS A 52 0.92 -1.02 13.66
N SER A 53 0.43 -2.26 13.74
CA SER A 53 1.30 -3.47 13.70
C SER A 53 2.12 -3.64 12.41
N THR A 54 1.81 -2.88 11.36
CA THR A 54 2.50 -2.94 10.05
C THR A 54 3.30 -1.69 9.73
N VAL A 55 3.43 -0.75 10.67
CA VAL A 55 4.36 0.38 10.54
C VAL A 55 5.69 -0.10 11.12
N PRO A 56 6.80 -0.11 10.37
CA PRO A 56 8.11 -0.34 10.97
C PRO A 56 8.34 0.74 12.03
N LEU A 57 8.68 0.34 13.25
CA LEU A 57 9.00 1.26 14.35
C LEU A 57 9.96 2.32 13.82
N THR A 58 9.59 3.58 13.94
CA THR A 58 10.56 4.66 13.77
C THR A 58 11.53 4.58 14.96
N LYS A 59 12.82 4.84 14.74
CA LYS A 59 13.86 4.81 15.80
C LYS A 59 13.51 5.66 17.04
N GLU A 60 12.62 6.63 16.91
CA GLU A 60 12.12 7.49 18.00
C GLU A 60 11.07 6.81 18.91
N GLU A 61 10.45 5.70 18.47
CA GLU A 61 9.45 4.93 19.24
C GLU A 61 10.06 3.67 19.88
N GLU A 62 11.37 3.43 19.71
CA GLU A 62 12.13 2.34 20.36
C GLU A 62 12.83 2.77 21.67
N GLU A 63 12.73 4.04 22.07
CA GLU A 63 13.31 4.61 23.29
C GLU A 63 12.25 4.74 24.41
#